data_AF-A0A4S9C825-F1
#
_entry.id   AF-A0A4S9C825-F1
#
_cell.length_a   1.000
_cell.length_b   1.000
_cell.length_c   1.000
_cell.angle_alpha   90.00
_cell.angle_beta   90.00
_cell.angle_gamma   90.00
#
_symmetry.space_group_name_H-M   'P 1'
#
loop_
_entity.id
_entity.type
_entity.pdbx_description
1 polymer ?
#
loop_
_entity_poly.entity_id
_entity_poly.type
_entity_poly.pdbx_seq_one_letter_code
_entity_poly.pdbx_strand_id
1 'polypeptide(L)'
;NGAAWAGCLKHFEERTKRDFDPHRFPEKEYPIPLWGATDDEDAGISANYIVLTTADLLEIFHPVIASILLLIGNQYESLIENSKRPQGLILVGGFGRSKHLFQSLKNNYAAVAPGFEVIRPPHAWSAVAIGAVIHRLEGDQVVQSRISRSHYGVLQRERWNEAKHGQATKVFDEDDEFWYAENRIQWYVKKGQSMPNGDPIVMPFHVTAQDHTHNEVVTLIVSDEDEAPDEFTPTRHTRILCTIPADLGAVSRKQWKARSTKVHKKKYVVLDYGVGLAFGAGGIVFDMRVGNKVVGTAKADYPRESLG
;
A
#
# COMPACT_ATOMS: atom_id res chain seq x y z
N ASN A 1 -15.15 -34.80 -19.88
CA ASN A 1 -15.34 -34.10 -21.17
C ASN A 1 -15.10 -32.60 -20.96
N GLY A 2 -13.89 -32.09 -21.20
CA GLY A 2 -13.49 -30.73 -20.75
C GLY A 2 -14.22 -29.56 -21.44
N ALA A 3 -14.62 -29.73 -22.70
CA ALA A 3 -15.34 -28.70 -23.47
C ALA A 3 -16.77 -28.46 -22.97
N ALA A 4 -17.45 -29.53 -22.50
CA ALA A 4 -18.78 -29.44 -21.91
C ALA A 4 -18.78 -28.60 -20.62
N TRP A 5 -17.78 -28.83 -19.77
CA TRP A 5 -17.62 -28.08 -18.52
C TRP A 5 -17.27 -26.62 -18.76
N ALA A 6 -16.44 -26.32 -19.78
CA ALA A 6 -16.16 -24.94 -20.17
C ALA A 6 -17.43 -24.19 -20.63
N GLY A 7 -18.31 -24.86 -21.39
CA GLY A 7 -19.61 -24.31 -21.80
C GLY A 7 -20.56 -24.07 -20.62
N CYS A 8 -20.64 -25.05 -19.72
CA CYS A 8 -21.42 -24.96 -18.47
C CYS A 8 -20.94 -23.78 -17.61
N LEU A 9 -19.63 -23.68 -17.36
CA LEU A 9 -19.05 -22.62 -16.56
C LEU A 9 -19.25 -21.23 -17.20
N LYS A 10 -19.13 -21.14 -18.53
CA LYS A 10 -19.42 -19.89 -19.26
C LYS A 10 -20.87 -19.47 -19.08
N HIS A 11 -21.82 -20.40 -19.21
CA HIS A 11 -23.24 -20.11 -18.98
C HIS A 11 -23.49 -19.66 -17.54
N PHE A 12 -22.89 -20.34 -16.56
CA PHE A 12 -22.97 -19.96 -15.17
C PHE A 12 -22.47 -18.52 -14.92
N GLU A 13 -21.28 -18.17 -15.40
CA GLU A 13 -20.66 -16.85 -15.21
C GLU A 13 -21.39 -15.71 -15.95
N GLU A 14 -21.91 -15.97 -17.16
CA GLU A 14 -22.53 -14.96 -18.00
C GLU A 14 -24.03 -14.76 -17.74
N ARG A 15 -24.72 -15.79 -17.23
CA ARG A 15 -26.18 -15.79 -17.00
C ARG A 15 -26.50 -16.06 -15.54
N THR A 16 -26.35 -17.29 -15.08
CA THR A 16 -26.85 -17.76 -13.78
C THR A 16 -26.39 -16.86 -12.63
N LYS A 17 -25.07 -16.65 -12.52
CA LYS A 17 -24.45 -15.82 -11.48
C LYS A 17 -24.87 -14.34 -11.52
N ARG A 18 -25.14 -13.79 -12.71
CA ARG A 18 -25.49 -12.37 -12.88
C ARG A 18 -26.95 -12.10 -12.59
N ASP A 19 -27.81 -13.04 -12.96
CA ASP A 19 -29.26 -12.92 -12.82
C ASP A 19 -29.77 -13.51 -11.49
N PHE A 20 -28.89 -14.18 -10.72
CA PHE A 20 -29.21 -14.74 -9.42
C PHE A 20 -29.72 -13.68 -8.44
N ASP A 21 -30.94 -13.88 -7.97
CA ASP A 21 -31.68 -12.99 -7.08
C ASP A 21 -32.56 -13.86 -6.15
N PRO A 22 -31.97 -14.41 -5.07
CA PRO A 22 -32.66 -15.34 -4.19
C PRO A 22 -33.83 -14.69 -3.45
N HIS A 23 -33.80 -13.37 -3.25
CA HIS A 23 -34.91 -12.64 -2.63
C HIS A 23 -36.14 -12.55 -3.52
N ARG A 24 -35.95 -12.47 -4.85
CA ARG A 24 -37.06 -12.43 -5.80
C ARG A 24 -37.54 -13.83 -6.19
N PHE A 25 -36.62 -14.80 -6.22
CA PHE A 25 -36.87 -16.14 -6.72
C PHE A 25 -36.32 -17.19 -5.74
N PRO A 26 -36.99 -17.42 -4.60
CA PRO A 26 -36.49 -18.28 -3.53
C PRO A 26 -36.49 -19.78 -3.87
N GLU A 27 -37.36 -20.22 -4.79
CA GLU A 27 -37.54 -21.63 -5.16
C GLU A 27 -37.26 -21.87 -6.66
N LYS A 28 -36.46 -20.99 -7.27
CA LYS A 28 -36.17 -21.11 -8.71
C LYS A 28 -35.10 -22.16 -8.97
N GLU A 29 -35.34 -22.94 -10.02
CA GLU A 29 -34.37 -23.81 -10.66
C GLU A 29 -33.66 -23.10 -11.80
N TYR A 30 -32.37 -23.40 -11.94
CA TYR A 30 -31.46 -22.82 -12.91
C TYR A 30 -30.88 -23.96 -13.75
N PRO A 31 -31.52 -24.33 -14.86
CA PRO A 31 -30.98 -25.33 -15.78
C PRO A 31 -29.77 -24.73 -16.51
N ILE A 32 -28.60 -25.34 -16.33
CA ILE A 32 -27.35 -24.92 -16.95
C ILE A 32 -26.93 -25.99 -17.98
N PRO A 33 -26.70 -25.62 -19.26
CA PRO A 33 -26.31 -26.58 -20.28
C PRO A 33 -25.00 -27.30 -19.92
N LEU A 34 -25.05 -28.64 -19.93
CA LEU A 34 -23.95 -29.54 -19.70
C LEU A 34 -23.96 -30.64 -20.78
N TRP A 35 -23.48 -30.30 -21.97
CA TRP A 35 -23.53 -31.15 -23.16
C TRP A 35 -22.72 -32.45 -23.02
N GLY A 36 -23.35 -33.60 -23.28
CA GLY A 36 -22.67 -34.88 -23.27
C GLY A 36 -22.31 -35.39 -21.87
N ALA A 37 -23.00 -34.91 -20.84
CA ALA A 37 -23.03 -35.56 -19.53
C ALA A 37 -24.04 -36.72 -19.55
N THR A 38 -23.70 -37.79 -18.84
CA THR A 38 -24.64 -38.87 -18.53
C THR A 38 -25.64 -38.36 -17.50
N ASP A 39 -26.91 -38.75 -17.63
CA ASP A 39 -27.93 -38.42 -16.63
C ASP A 39 -27.53 -39.02 -15.27
N ASP A 40 -27.70 -38.22 -14.23
CA ASP A 40 -27.36 -38.53 -12.84
C ASP A 40 -28.33 -37.74 -11.95
N GLU A 41 -29.36 -38.43 -11.46
CA GLU A 41 -30.43 -37.82 -10.64
C GLU A 41 -29.88 -37.26 -9.32
N ASP A 42 -28.91 -37.94 -8.70
CA ASP A 42 -28.31 -37.51 -7.43
C ASP A 42 -27.48 -36.23 -7.61
N ALA A 43 -26.87 -36.03 -8.79
CA ALA A 43 -26.13 -34.82 -9.15
C ALA A 43 -26.99 -33.72 -9.80
N GLY A 44 -28.31 -33.93 -9.93
CA GLY A 44 -29.23 -32.99 -10.61
C GLY A 44 -28.97 -32.86 -12.11
N ILE A 45 -28.38 -33.89 -12.74
CA ILE A 45 -28.06 -33.90 -14.17
C ILE A 45 -29.14 -34.67 -14.93
N SER A 46 -29.84 -33.97 -15.82
CA SER A 46 -30.80 -34.61 -16.72
C SER A 46 -30.82 -33.93 -18.09
N ALA A 47 -30.93 -34.73 -19.15
CA ALA A 47 -31.16 -34.26 -20.52
C ALA A 47 -30.13 -33.22 -21.01
N ASN A 48 -28.84 -33.40 -20.68
CA ASN A 48 -27.75 -32.45 -20.94
C ASN A 48 -27.83 -31.11 -20.18
N TYR A 49 -28.51 -31.08 -19.02
CA TYR A 49 -28.49 -29.94 -18.11
C TYR A 49 -28.07 -30.39 -16.72
N ILE A 50 -27.36 -29.52 -16.02
CA ILE A 50 -27.27 -29.57 -14.56
C ILE A 50 -28.27 -28.54 -14.02
N VAL A 51 -29.20 -28.98 -13.19
CA VAL A 51 -30.23 -28.12 -12.59
C VAL A 51 -29.76 -27.74 -11.19
N LEU A 52 -29.45 -26.46 -11.00
CA LEU A 52 -29.13 -25.92 -9.68
C LEU A 52 -30.37 -25.22 -9.12
N THR A 53 -30.71 -25.51 -7.87
CA THR A 53 -31.75 -24.79 -7.15
C THR A 53 -31.21 -23.48 -6.58
N THR A 54 -32.12 -22.65 -6.09
CA THR A 54 -31.74 -21.44 -5.34
C THR A 54 -30.96 -21.78 -4.07
N ALA A 55 -31.28 -22.90 -3.41
CA ALA A 55 -30.55 -23.39 -2.24
C ALA A 55 -29.10 -23.76 -2.61
N ASP A 56 -28.90 -24.50 -3.70
CA ASP A 56 -27.57 -24.88 -4.17
C ASP A 56 -26.72 -23.65 -4.50
N LEU A 57 -27.31 -22.66 -5.18
CA LEU A 57 -26.61 -21.42 -5.49
C LEU A 57 -26.27 -20.62 -4.23
N LEU A 58 -27.16 -20.59 -3.23
CA LEU A 58 -26.86 -19.95 -1.94
C LEU A 58 -25.67 -20.62 -1.27
N GLU A 59 -25.60 -21.94 -1.24
CA GLU A 59 -24.45 -22.67 -0.68
C GLU A 59 -23.15 -22.38 -1.44
N ILE A 60 -23.21 -22.33 -2.79
CA ILE A 60 -22.07 -21.98 -3.64
C ILE A 60 -21.57 -20.55 -3.35
N PHE A 61 -22.48 -19.59 -3.19
CA PHE A 61 -22.11 -18.19 -2.94
C PHE A 61 -21.73 -17.90 -1.49
N HIS A 62 -22.22 -18.69 -0.54
CA HIS A 62 -22.05 -18.46 0.90
C HIS A 62 -20.59 -18.22 1.33
N PRO A 63 -19.60 -19.08 1.00
CA PRO A 63 -18.22 -18.87 1.46
C PRO A 63 -17.60 -17.59 0.91
N VAL A 64 -17.92 -17.24 -0.35
CA VAL A 64 -17.42 -16.02 -0.99
C VAL A 64 -18.04 -14.78 -0.37
N ILE A 65 -19.35 -14.76 -0.14
CA ILE A 65 -20.05 -13.61 0.45
C ILE A 65 -19.66 -13.43 1.92
N ALA A 66 -19.58 -14.51 2.69
CA ALA A 66 -19.14 -14.46 4.08
C ALA A 66 -17.72 -13.87 4.20
N SER A 67 -16.80 -14.29 3.33
CA SER A 67 -15.43 -13.75 3.29
C SER A 67 -15.42 -12.25 2.96
N ILE A 68 -16.24 -11.81 2.01
CA ILE A 68 -16.36 -10.38 1.65
C ILE A 68 -16.94 -9.57 2.81
N LEU A 69 -17.99 -10.08 3.47
CA LEU A 69 -18.59 -9.42 4.64
C LEU A 69 -17.58 -9.27 5.78
N LEU A 70 -16.80 -10.31 6.06
CA LEU A 70 -15.75 -10.27 7.07
C LEU A 70 -14.68 -9.22 6.74
N LEU A 71 -14.18 -9.19 5.50
CA LEU A 71 -13.17 -8.23 5.07
C LEU A 71 -13.66 -6.79 5.19
N ILE A 72 -14.90 -6.51 4.75
CA ILE A 72 -15.48 -5.17 4.85
C ILE A 72 -15.77 -4.82 6.31
N GLY A 73 -16.20 -5.79 7.13
CA GLY A 73 -16.38 -5.63 8.58
C GLY A 73 -15.11 -5.17 9.26
N ASN A 74 -14.00 -5.87 9.05
CA ASN A 74 -12.69 -5.51 9.62
C ASN A 74 -12.23 -4.11 9.17
N GLN A 75 -12.43 -3.76 7.90
CA GLN A 75 -12.10 -2.42 7.39
C GLN A 75 -12.99 -1.34 8.00
N TYR A 76 -14.29 -1.62 8.17
CA TYR A 76 -15.25 -0.71 8.78
C TYR A 76 -14.85 -0.44 10.25
N GLU A 77 -14.59 -1.48 11.04
CA GLU A 77 -14.16 -1.36 12.44
C GLU A 77 -12.84 -0.58 12.55
N SER A 78 -11.84 -0.91 11.72
CA SER A 78 -10.57 -0.20 11.71
C SER A 78 -10.73 1.30 11.41
N LEU A 79 -11.66 1.68 10.53
CA LEU A 79 -11.95 3.10 10.27
C LEU A 79 -12.56 3.79 11.50
N ILE A 80 -13.46 3.13 12.22
CA ILE A 80 -14.08 3.64 13.44
C ILE A 80 -13.03 3.83 14.55
N GLU A 81 -12.16 2.83 14.77
CA GLU A 81 -11.04 2.91 15.73
C GLU A 81 -10.12 4.09 15.44
N ASN A 82 -9.90 4.40 14.16
CA ASN A 82 -9.13 5.55 13.71
C ASN A 82 -9.91 6.87 13.71
N SER A 83 -11.04 6.94 14.43
CA SER A 83 -11.92 8.12 14.52
C SER A 83 -12.43 8.64 13.17
N LYS A 84 -12.52 7.77 12.15
CA LYS A 84 -13.12 8.08 10.85
C LYS A 84 -14.56 7.59 10.82
N ARG A 85 -15.38 8.22 9.98
CA ARG A 85 -16.78 7.82 9.77
C ARG A 85 -16.95 7.24 8.37
N PRO A 86 -17.05 5.91 8.21
CA PRO A 86 -17.36 5.30 6.92
C PRO A 86 -18.72 5.79 6.42
N GLN A 87 -18.76 6.29 5.18
CA GLN A 87 -20.00 6.83 4.58
C GLN A 87 -20.70 5.84 3.66
N GLY A 88 -19.96 4.88 3.09
CA GLY A 88 -20.55 3.93 2.18
C GLY A 88 -19.54 3.01 1.51
N LEU A 89 -20.06 2.13 0.67
CA LEU A 89 -19.36 1.16 -0.13
C LEU A 89 -19.75 1.35 -1.60
N ILE A 90 -18.77 1.39 -2.50
CA ILE A 90 -19.02 1.44 -3.94
C ILE A 90 -18.61 0.10 -4.56
N LEU A 91 -19.56 -0.60 -5.15
CA LEU A 91 -19.32 -1.89 -5.81
C LEU A 91 -18.84 -1.71 -7.24
N VAL A 92 -17.56 -1.99 -7.47
CA VAL A 92 -16.92 -1.94 -8.80
C VAL A 92 -16.44 -3.34 -9.24
N GLY A 93 -16.16 -3.49 -10.53
CA GLY A 93 -15.72 -4.77 -11.13
C GLY A 93 -16.86 -5.71 -11.55
N GLY A 94 -16.49 -6.89 -12.04
CA GLY A 94 -17.44 -7.86 -12.60
C GLY A 94 -18.41 -8.43 -11.55
N PHE A 95 -17.91 -8.78 -10.37
CA PHE A 95 -18.73 -9.36 -9.30
C PHE A 95 -19.61 -8.32 -8.59
N GLY A 96 -19.25 -7.03 -8.62
CA GLY A 96 -20.08 -5.93 -8.13
C GLY A 96 -21.44 -5.79 -8.83
N ARG A 97 -21.64 -6.48 -9.97
CA ARG A 97 -22.94 -6.59 -10.66
C ARG A 97 -23.89 -7.61 -10.04
N SER A 98 -23.40 -8.53 -9.22
CA SER A 98 -24.23 -9.55 -8.57
C SER A 98 -25.31 -8.89 -7.70
N LYS A 99 -26.57 -9.24 -7.97
CA LYS A 99 -27.71 -8.73 -7.18
C LYS A 99 -27.68 -9.30 -5.77
N HIS A 100 -27.38 -10.59 -5.65
CA HIS A 100 -27.24 -11.25 -4.36
C HIS A 100 -26.17 -10.59 -3.50
N LEU A 101 -24.97 -10.33 -4.04
CA LEU A 101 -23.91 -9.61 -3.31
C LEU A 101 -24.38 -8.23 -2.82
N PHE A 102 -24.99 -7.44 -3.72
CA PHE A 102 -25.48 -6.12 -3.38
C PHE A 102 -26.55 -6.15 -2.27
N GLN A 103 -27.49 -7.08 -2.34
CA GLN A 103 -28.53 -7.25 -1.34
C GLN A 103 -27.95 -7.72 0.00
N SER A 104 -27.04 -8.71 0.00
CA SER A 104 -26.38 -9.19 1.22
C SER A 104 -25.64 -8.07 1.95
N LEU A 105 -24.89 -7.24 1.21
CA LEU A 105 -24.19 -6.07 1.78
C LEU A 105 -25.16 -5.02 2.29
N LYS A 106 -26.16 -4.67 1.50
CA LYS A 106 -27.16 -3.66 1.89
C LYS A 106 -27.90 -4.08 3.15
N ASN A 107 -28.31 -5.34 3.26
CA ASN A 107 -29.02 -5.86 4.41
C ASN A 107 -28.12 -5.91 5.66
N ASN A 108 -26.87 -6.36 5.50
CA ASN A 108 -25.90 -6.42 6.60
C ASN A 108 -25.65 -5.03 7.20
N TYR A 109 -25.41 -4.01 6.36
CA TYR A 109 -25.09 -2.68 6.85
C TYR A 109 -26.30 -1.79 7.16
N ALA A 110 -27.50 -2.13 6.68
CA ALA A 110 -28.72 -1.39 7.01
C ALA A 110 -29.03 -1.41 8.52
N ALA A 111 -28.76 -2.53 9.20
CA ALA A 111 -28.96 -2.65 10.65
C ALA A 111 -27.78 -2.09 11.45
N VAL A 112 -26.55 -2.27 10.95
CA VAL A 112 -25.32 -1.96 11.68
C VAL A 112 -24.96 -0.47 11.61
N ALA A 113 -25.23 0.19 10.49
CA ALA A 113 -24.75 1.55 10.23
C ALA A 113 -25.81 2.41 9.51
N PRO A 114 -26.74 3.03 10.26
CA PRO A 114 -27.74 3.93 9.69
C PRO A 114 -27.06 5.11 8.97
N GLY A 115 -27.20 5.16 7.65
CA GLY A 115 -26.56 6.16 6.78
C GLY A 115 -25.33 5.67 6.01
N PHE A 116 -24.92 4.41 6.17
CA PHE A 116 -23.90 3.79 5.32
C PHE A 116 -24.52 3.38 3.97
N GLU A 117 -24.11 4.05 2.89
CA GLU A 117 -24.70 3.83 1.57
C GLU A 117 -23.97 2.73 0.80
N VAL A 118 -24.69 1.71 0.35
CA VAL A 118 -24.16 0.72 -0.59
C VAL A 118 -24.56 1.14 -2.01
N ILE A 119 -23.58 1.60 -2.78
CA ILE A 119 -23.76 2.15 -4.12
C ILE A 119 -23.28 1.14 -5.16
N ARG A 120 -24.09 0.94 -6.21
CA ARG A 120 -23.70 0.17 -7.39
C ARG A 120 -23.79 1.06 -8.64
N PRO A 121 -22.68 1.61 -9.14
CA PRO A 121 -22.69 2.52 -10.28
C PRO A 121 -23.10 1.81 -11.58
N PRO A 122 -23.72 2.52 -12.54
CA PRO A 122 -24.16 1.94 -13.82
C PRO A 122 -23.03 1.27 -14.62
N HIS A 123 -21.82 1.81 -14.54
CA HIS A 123 -20.64 1.34 -15.26
C HIS A 123 -19.63 0.64 -14.33
N ALA A 124 -20.11 -0.06 -13.28
CA ALA A 124 -19.25 -0.75 -12.31
C ALA A 124 -18.13 -1.60 -12.93
N TRP A 125 -18.41 -2.29 -14.04
CA TRP A 125 -17.44 -3.17 -14.72
C TRP A 125 -16.27 -2.42 -15.38
N SER A 126 -16.50 -1.20 -15.86
CA SER A 126 -15.49 -0.37 -16.53
C SER A 126 -14.98 0.78 -15.64
N ALA A 127 -15.51 0.93 -14.42
CA ALA A 127 -15.20 2.05 -13.53
C ALA A 127 -13.69 2.19 -13.25
N VAL A 128 -12.98 1.07 -13.08
CA VAL A 128 -11.52 1.05 -12.88
C VAL A 128 -10.78 1.56 -14.12
N ALA A 129 -11.16 1.09 -15.31
CA ALA A 129 -10.54 1.52 -16.57
C ALA A 129 -10.83 2.99 -16.87
N ILE A 130 -12.07 3.44 -16.64
CA ILE A 130 -12.47 4.83 -16.77
C ILE A 130 -11.65 5.71 -15.81
N GLY A 131 -11.55 5.31 -14.54
CA GLY A 131 -10.74 6.02 -13.55
C GLY A 131 -9.26 6.10 -13.93
N ALA A 132 -8.69 5.04 -14.50
CA ALA A 132 -7.31 5.04 -14.98
C ALA A 132 -7.11 6.02 -16.16
N VAL A 133 -8.07 6.10 -17.08
CA VAL A 133 -8.02 7.07 -18.20
C VAL A 133 -8.14 8.50 -17.68
N ILE A 134 -9.09 8.77 -16.79
CA ILE A 134 -9.24 10.09 -16.15
C ILE A 134 -7.94 10.48 -15.45
N HIS A 135 -7.38 9.59 -14.62
CA HIS A 135 -6.12 9.83 -13.93
C HIS A 135 -4.96 10.14 -14.89
N ARG A 136 -4.90 9.47 -16.05
CA ARG A 136 -3.86 9.74 -17.05
C ARG A 136 -4.08 11.07 -17.78
N LEU A 137 -5.32 11.46 -18.04
CA LEU A 137 -5.66 12.71 -18.74
C LEU A 137 -5.52 13.93 -17.84
N GLU A 138 -5.97 13.85 -16.59
CA GLU A 138 -5.94 14.93 -15.60
C GLU A 138 -4.62 14.94 -14.79
N GLY A 139 -3.82 13.88 -14.89
CA GLY A 139 -2.56 13.71 -14.17
C GLY A 139 -2.75 13.51 -12.66
N ASP A 140 -1.69 13.81 -11.90
CA ASP A 140 -1.68 13.69 -10.43
C ASP A 140 -2.42 14.85 -9.73
N GLN A 141 -3.03 15.79 -10.48
CA GLN A 141 -3.74 16.95 -9.94
C GLN A 141 -5.03 16.58 -9.17
N VAL A 142 -5.59 15.40 -9.44
CA VAL A 142 -6.82 14.90 -8.78
C VAL A 142 -6.52 14.30 -7.42
N VAL A 143 -5.32 13.73 -7.23
CA VAL A 143 -4.93 13.05 -6.00
C VAL A 143 -4.22 14.06 -5.11
N GLN A 144 -4.91 14.54 -4.07
CA GLN A 144 -4.33 15.49 -3.12
C GLN A 144 -3.33 14.81 -2.16
N SER A 145 -3.64 13.58 -1.76
CA SER A 145 -2.80 12.82 -0.86
C SER A 145 -2.99 11.31 -1.03
N ARG A 146 -2.01 10.55 -0.56
CA ARG A 146 -2.02 9.08 -0.55
C ARG A 146 -1.82 8.61 0.88
N ILE A 147 -2.64 7.65 1.33
CA ILE A 147 -2.40 6.98 2.60
C ILE A 147 -1.23 6.01 2.42
N SER A 148 -0.20 6.16 3.24
CA SER A 148 0.97 5.30 3.20
C SER A 148 0.63 3.89 3.70
N ARG A 149 0.99 2.87 2.91
CA ARG A 149 0.78 1.45 3.26
C ARG A 149 1.90 0.85 4.11
N SER A 150 3.03 1.55 4.19
CA SER A 150 4.23 1.14 4.92
C SER A 150 4.82 2.36 5.63
N HIS A 151 5.76 2.13 6.55
CA HIS A 151 6.60 3.18 7.10
C HIS A 151 7.74 3.49 6.10
N TYR A 152 8.05 4.76 5.86
CA TYR A 152 9.18 5.17 5.00
C TYR A 152 10.08 6.16 5.74
N GLY A 153 11.37 5.85 5.81
CA GLY A 153 12.31 6.59 6.64
C GLY A 153 13.75 6.50 6.14
N VAL A 154 14.59 7.43 6.58
CA VAL A 154 16.02 7.44 6.25
C VAL A 154 16.81 6.74 7.33
N LEU A 155 17.74 5.88 6.91
CA LEU A 155 18.78 5.35 7.79
C LEU A 155 19.74 6.48 8.16
N GLN A 156 19.92 6.71 9.45
CA GLN A 156 20.82 7.72 9.97
C GLN A 156 21.56 7.25 11.21
N ARG A 157 22.50 8.08 11.65
CA ARG A 157 23.09 8.04 12.98
C ARG A 157 22.53 9.18 13.83
N GLU A 158 22.25 8.90 15.10
CA GLU A 158 21.73 9.90 16.04
C GLU A 158 22.73 10.13 17.17
N ARG A 159 22.73 11.30 17.81
CA ARG A 159 23.58 11.54 18.98
C ARG A 159 23.30 10.53 20.08
N TRP A 160 24.36 9.97 20.64
CA TRP A 160 24.25 8.98 21.70
C TRP A 160 23.48 9.54 22.90
N ASN A 161 22.47 8.80 23.34
CA ASN A 161 21.69 9.08 24.52
C ASN A 161 21.48 7.75 25.26
N GLU A 162 22.04 7.65 26.45
CA GLU A 162 22.01 6.43 27.27
C GLU A 162 20.59 6.02 27.69
N ALA A 163 19.65 6.97 27.78
CA ALA A 163 18.26 6.67 28.12
C ALA A 163 17.46 6.08 26.94
N LYS A 164 17.96 6.22 25.71
CA LYS A 164 17.25 5.81 24.48
C LYS A 164 17.94 4.68 23.72
N HIS A 165 19.27 4.64 23.75
CA HIS A 165 20.06 3.81 22.84
C HIS A 165 20.74 2.64 23.57
N GLY A 166 20.69 1.46 22.95
CA GLY A 166 21.39 0.27 23.43
C GLY A 166 22.88 0.30 23.10
N GLN A 167 23.72 -0.16 24.05
CA GLN A 167 25.19 -0.06 23.97
C GLN A 167 25.78 -0.73 22.72
N ALA A 168 25.09 -1.72 22.15
CA ALA A 168 25.53 -2.46 20.96
C ALA A 168 25.68 -1.59 19.69
N THR A 169 24.98 -0.45 19.63
CA THR A 169 25.02 0.46 18.46
C THR A 169 25.83 1.73 18.70
N LYS A 170 26.49 1.82 19.86
CA LYS A 170 27.28 2.99 20.24
C LYS A 170 28.59 3.03 19.47
N VAL A 171 28.79 4.08 18.68
CA VAL A 171 30.00 4.30 17.89
C VAL A 171 30.55 5.70 18.15
N PHE A 172 31.88 5.83 18.18
CA PHE A 172 32.55 7.11 18.28
C PHE A 172 32.92 7.61 16.89
N ASP A 173 32.54 8.85 16.57
CA ASP A 173 32.99 9.51 15.35
C ASP A 173 34.31 10.25 15.62
N GLU A 174 35.36 9.91 14.86
CA GLU A 174 36.71 10.49 15.01
C GLU A 174 36.88 11.88 14.38
N ASP A 175 35.94 12.32 13.54
CA ASP A 175 35.98 13.61 12.88
C ASP A 175 35.37 14.71 13.75
N ASP A 176 34.23 14.43 14.40
CA ASP A 176 33.59 15.38 15.31
C ASP A 176 33.78 15.08 16.81
N GLU A 177 34.41 13.95 17.17
CA GLU A 177 34.85 13.52 18.52
C GLU A 177 33.75 13.23 19.53
N PHE A 178 32.84 12.35 19.17
CA PHE A 178 31.50 12.48 19.70
C PHE A 178 30.74 11.16 19.50
N TRP A 179 29.98 10.74 20.50
CA TRP A 179 29.29 9.44 20.46
C TRP A 179 27.96 9.50 19.70
N TYR A 180 27.75 8.51 18.84
CA TYR A 180 26.54 8.29 18.06
C TYR A 180 25.95 6.90 18.34
N ALA A 181 24.65 6.75 18.05
CA ALA A 181 23.99 5.47 17.88
C ALA A 181 23.79 5.21 16.39
N GLU A 182 24.30 4.08 15.89
CA GLU A 182 24.09 3.64 14.51
C GLU A 182 22.72 2.96 14.32
N ASN A 183 22.39 2.72 13.05
CA ASN A 183 21.19 2.03 12.59
C ASN A 183 19.89 2.67 13.10
N ARG A 184 19.83 3.99 13.24
CA ARG A 184 18.58 4.67 13.60
C ARG A 184 17.77 4.98 12.35
N ILE A 185 16.45 4.95 12.46
CA ILE A 185 15.56 5.33 11.36
C ILE A 185 14.85 6.63 11.70
N GLN A 186 14.98 7.62 10.83
CA GLN A 186 14.14 8.82 10.87
C GLN A 186 12.98 8.66 9.89
N TRP A 187 11.77 8.48 10.41
CA TRP A 187 10.57 8.27 9.61
C TRP A 187 10.05 9.58 9.01
N TYR A 188 9.86 9.63 7.69
CA TYR A 188 9.07 10.69 7.02
C TYR A 188 7.58 10.50 7.29
N VAL A 189 7.14 9.25 7.19
CA VAL A 189 5.73 8.86 7.26
C VAL A 189 5.60 7.48 7.87
N LYS A 190 4.61 7.33 8.74
CA LYS A 190 4.23 6.03 9.32
C LYS A 190 3.07 5.40 8.52
N LYS A 191 2.98 4.07 8.55
CA LYS A 191 1.86 3.29 8.01
C LYS A 191 0.52 3.91 8.47
N GLY A 192 -0.41 4.08 7.54
CA GLY A 192 -1.72 4.71 7.78
C GLY A 192 -1.76 6.25 7.73
N GLN A 193 -0.60 6.94 7.69
CA GLN A 193 -0.56 8.39 7.60
C GLN A 193 -0.73 8.89 6.15
N SER A 194 -1.31 10.09 6.01
CA SER A 194 -1.51 10.76 4.73
C SER A 194 -0.24 11.48 4.28
N MET A 195 0.20 11.20 3.05
CA MET A 195 1.30 11.91 2.38
C MET A 195 0.76 12.84 1.31
N PRO A 196 1.16 14.12 1.28
CA PRO A 196 0.89 15.00 0.16
C PRO A 196 1.40 14.40 -1.15
N ASN A 197 0.66 14.62 -2.22
CA ASN A 197 1.08 14.19 -3.55
C ASN A 197 2.01 15.24 -4.17
N GLY A 198 3.07 14.79 -4.84
CA GLY A 198 3.99 15.65 -5.58
C GLY A 198 5.03 16.35 -4.72
N ASP A 199 4.63 17.15 -3.73
CA ASP A 199 5.59 17.94 -2.95
C ASP A 199 6.42 17.05 -2.00
N PRO A 200 7.76 17.13 -2.08
CA PRO A 200 8.67 16.32 -1.27
C PRO A 200 8.64 16.78 0.18
N ILE A 201 8.48 15.84 1.12
CA ILE A 201 8.84 16.11 2.51
C ILE A 201 10.35 16.09 2.60
N VAL A 202 10.94 17.21 3.02
CA VAL A 202 12.39 17.36 3.14
C VAL A 202 12.80 17.33 4.61
N MET A 203 13.67 16.40 4.97
CA MET A 203 14.28 16.35 6.30
C MET A 203 15.74 16.82 6.25
N PRO A 204 16.22 17.57 7.25
CA PRO A 204 17.59 18.06 7.31
C PRO A 204 18.53 17.00 7.88
N PHE A 205 19.70 16.87 7.25
CA PHE A 205 20.79 16.00 7.66
C PHE A 205 22.13 16.73 7.47
N HIS A 206 23.20 16.10 7.94
CA HIS A 206 24.55 16.60 7.73
C HIS A 206 25.55 15.45 7.64
N VAL A 207 26.63 15.70 6.90
CA VAL A 207 27.80 14.83 6.84
C VAL A 207 28.99 15.58 7.43
N THR A 208 29.79 14.88 8.21
CA THR A 208 31.06 15.37 8.76
C THR A 208 32.20 14.63 8.10
N ALA A 209 33.29 15.33 7.80
CA ALA A 209 34.49 14.73 7.24
C ALA A 209 35.73 15.55 7.62
N GLN A 210 36.90 14.90 7.66
CA GLN A 210 38.17 15.60 7.87
C GLN A 210 38.46 16.67 6.79
N ASP A 211 38.10 16.38 5.54
CA ASP A 211 38.13 17.31 4.40
C ASP A 211 36.90 17.06 3.49
N HIS A 212 36.72 17.88 2.45
CA HIS A 212 35.58 17.82 1.53
C HIS A 212 35.45 16.42 0.89
N THR A 213 34.39 15.70 1.24
CA THR A 213 34.06 14.42 0.58
C THR A 213 33.40 14.68 -0.78
N HIS A 214 33.65 13.75 -1.71
CA HIS A 214 33.10 13.80 -3.07
C HIS A 214 31.84 12.96 -3.21
N ASN A 215 31.53 12.08 -2.25
CA ASN A 215 30.37 11.22 -2.30
C ASN A 215 29.70 11.16 -0.93
N GLU A 216 28.39 10.94 -0.95
CA GLU A 216 27.58 10.61 0.23
C GLU A 216 26.54 9.56 -0.15
N VAL A 217 26.20 8.68 0.79
CA VAL A 217 25.25 7.59 0.57
C VAL A 217 24.08 7.74 1.51
N VAL A 218 22.89 7.97 0.96
CA VAL A 218 21.65 8.07 1.75
C VAL A 218 20.76 6.87 1.43
N THR A 219 20.29 6.17 2.47
CA THR A 219 19.53 4.94 2.34
C THR A 219 18.09 5.13 2.81
N LEU A 220 17.13 4.81 1.95
CA LEU A 220 15.70 4.79 2.26
C LEU A 220 15.33 3.40 2.77
N ILE A 221 14.75 3.36 3.95
CA ILE A 221 14.21 2.18 4.62
C ILE A 221 12.70 2.19 4.47
N VAL A 222 12.15 0.98 4.26
CA VAL A 222 10.72 0.73 4.34
C VAL A 222 10.45 -0.38 5.33
N SER A 223 9.40 -0.22 6.11
CA SER A 223 8.93 -1.21 7.08
C SER A 223 7.43 -1.46 6.93
N ASP A 224 7.06 -2.73 6.84
CA ASP A 224 5.67 -3.22 6.77
C ASP A 224 5.15 -3.69 8.15
N GLU A 225 5.98 -3.58 9.20
CA GLU A 225 5.61 -3.84 10.61
C GLU A 225 4.39 -2.99 11.03
N ASP A 226 3.71 -3.39 12.11
CA ASP A 226 2.57 -2.64 12.62
C ASP A 226 2.99 -1.37 13.37
N GLU A 227 4.12 -1.44 14.07
CA GLU A 227 4.77 -0.29 14.69
C GLU A 227 6.09 0.03 13.97
N ALA A 228 6.35 1.32 13.79
CA ALA A 228 7.57 1.78 13.13
C ALA A 228 8.78 1.49 14.04
N PRO A 229 9.75 0.64 13.61
CA PRO A 229 10.91 0.37 14.45
C PRO A 229 11.82 1.59 14.54
N ASP A 230 12.42 1.82 15.72
CA ASP A 230 13.40 2.89 15.92
C ASP A 230 14.80 2.51 15.40
N GLU A 231 15.10 1.21 15.39
CA GLU A 231 16.36 0.63 14.93
C GLU A 231 16.18 -0.16 13.62
N PHE A 232 17.11 0.01 12.70
CA PHE A 232 17.17 -0.78 11.48
C PHE A 232 17.87 -2.12 11.75
N THR A 233 17.05 -3.17 11.77
CA THR A 233 17.51 -4.55 11.65
C THR A 233 16.88 -5.13 10.39
N PRO A 234 17.66 -5.65 9.42
CA PRO A 234 17.10 -6.27 8.23
C PRO A 234 16.20 -7.45 8.60
N THR A 235 14.92 -7.36 8.26
CA THR A 235 13.95 -8.46 8.39
C THR A 235 13.18 -8.63 7.07
N ARG A 236 12.22 -9.56 7.03
CA ARG A 236 11.31 -9.67 5.89
C ARG A 236 10.41 -8.44 5.74
N HIS A 237 10.07 -7.79 6.85
CA HIS A 237 9.16 -6.64 6.89
C HIS A 237 9.91 -5.30 6.88
N THR A 238 11.15 -5.25 7.37
CA THR A 238 11.97 -4.03 7.42
C THR A 238 13.21 -4.17 6.57
N ARG A 239 13.33 -3.37 5.51
CA ARG A 239 14.36 -3.54 4.46
C ARG A 239 14.73 -2.22 3.80
N ILE A 240 15.88 -2.24 3.12
CA ILE A 240 16.32 -1.15 2.26
C ILE A 240 15.42 -1.13 1.01
N LEU A 241 14.81 0.02 0.73
CA LEU A 241 14.02 0.22 -0.47
C LEU A 241 14.89 0.71 -1.64
N CYS A 242 15.71 1.73 -1.40
CA CYS A 242 16.68 2.23 -2.36
C CYS A 242 17.76 3.06 -1.67
N THR A 243 18.82 3.36 -2.42
CA THR A 243 19.96 4.15 -1.94
C THR A 243 20.31 5.20 -2.98
N ILE A 244 20.66 6.40 -2.52
CA ILE A 244 21.18 7.49 -3.35
C ILE A 244 22.70 7.51 -3.20
N PRO A 245 23.47 7.17 -4.25
CA PRO A 245 24.88 7.54 -4.33
C PRO A 245 24.97 9.00 -4.82
N ALA A 246 25.07 9.96 -3.90
CA ALA A 246 25.10 11.38 -4.22
C ALA A 246 26.52 11.84 -4.57
N ASP A 247 26.66 12.60 -5.66
CA ASP A 247 27.92 13.22 -6.07
C ASP A 247 28.03 14.63 -5.47
N LEU A 248 28.96 14.77 -4.52
CA LEU A 248 29.28 16.01 -3.84
C LEU A 248 30.47 16.75 -4.48
N GLY A 249 31.12 16.20 -5.51
CA GLY A 249 32.26 16.82 -6.18
C GLY A 249 31.94 18.18 -6.82
N ALA A 250 30.70 18.37 -7.26
CA ALA A 250 30.22 19.65 -7.80
C ALA A 250 29.65 20.61 -6.74
N VAL A 251 29.71 20.26 -5.45
CA VAL A 251 29.24 21.13 -4.36
C VAL A 251 30.29 22.20 -4.06
N SER A 252 29.87 23.46 -4.07
CA SER A 252 30.77 24.58 -3.79
C SER A 252 31.35 24.48 -2.38
N ARG A 253 32.66 24.69 -2.24
CA ARG A 253 33.36 24.76 -0.94
C ARG A 253 32.75 25.76 0.04
N LYS A 254 32.00 26.78 -0.42
CA LYS A 254 31.30 27.74 0.44
C LYS A 254 30.14 27.13 1.23
N GLN A 255 29.58 26.00 0.78
CA GLN A 255 28.52 25.28 1.49
C GLN A 255 29.07 24.46 2.66
N TRP A 256 30.38 24.16 2.65
CA TRP A 256 31.05 23.41 3.68
C TRP A 256 31.47 24.33 4.83
N LYS A 257 31.03 24.00 6.04
CA LYS A 257 31.30 24.75 7.25
C LYS A 257 32.52 24.17 7.94
N ALA A 258 33.61 24.93 8.00
CA ALA A 258 34.77 24.54 8.79
C ALA A 258 34.45 24.60 10.30
N ARG A 259 34.81 23.53 11.00
CA ARG A 259 34.64 23.38 12.45
C ARG A 259 35.94 22.87 13.07
N SER A 260 36.00 22.91 14.39
CA SER A 260 37.13 22.37 15.15
C SER A 260 36.59 21.61 16.35
N THR A 261 37.18 20.45 16.63
CA THR A 261 36.80 19.63 17.79
C THR A 261 37.14 20.35 19.08
N LYS A 262 36.37 20.07 20.14
CA LYS A 262 36.55 20.77 21.42
C LYS A 262 37.82 20.31 22.13
N VAL A 263 38.13 19.01 22.06
CA VAL A 263 39.20 18.37 22.83
C VAL A 263 40.55 18.53 22.14
N HIS A 264 40.71 17.99 20.93
CA HIS A 264 42.02 17.98 20.24
C HIS A 264 42.24 19.13 19.26
N LYS A 265 41.26 20.04 19.11
CA LYS A 265 41.30 21.14 18.13
C LYS A 265 41.49 20.68 16.68
N LYS A 266 41.16 19.42 16.36
CA LYS A 266 41.21 18.87 15.00
C LYS A 266 40.23 19.65 14.14
N LYS A 267 40.65 20.08 12.95
CA LYS A 267 39.76 20.74 11.98
C LYS A 267 39.00 19.68 11.19
N TYR A 268 37.72 19.93 10.98
CA TYR A 268 36.85 19.11 10.14
C TYR A 268 35.86 20.03 9.40
N VAL A 269 35.20 19.50 8.38
CA VAL A 269 34.17 20.19 7.63
C VAL A 269 32.82 19.52 7.84
N VAL A 270 31.76 20.32 7.78
CA VAL A 270 30.37 19.86 7.86
C VAL A 270 29.62 20.37 6.65
N LEU A 271 28.89 19.48 5.98
CA LEU A 271 27.93 19.85 4.94
C LEU A 271 26.52 19.53 5.42
N ASP A 272 25.68 20.56 5.51
CA ASP A 272 24.25 20.37 5.73
C ASP A 272 23.56 20.10 4.38
N TYR A 273 22.67 19.13 4.37
CA TYR A 273 21.88 18.76 3.19
C TYR A 273 20.45 18.39 3.58
N GLY A 274 19.54 18.52 2.63
CA GLY A 274 18.18 18.01 2.75
C GLY A 274 18.07 16.66 2.05
N VAL A 275 17.26 15.78 2.59
CA VAL A 275 16.82 14.57 1.89
C VAL A 275 15.32 14.69 1.70
N GLY A 276 14.86 14.53 0.45
CA GLY A 276 13.46 14.66 0.07
C GLY A 276 12.84 13.30 -0.24
N LEU A 277 11.60 13.10 0.23
CA LEU A 277 10.76 11.96 -0.13
C LEU A 277 9.44 12.46 -0.73
N ALA A 278 9.16 12.09 -1.97
CA ALA A 278 7.92 12.42 -2.66
C ALA A 278 7.22 11.16 -3.19
N PHE A 279 5.89 11.18 -3.13
CA PHE A 279 5.03 10.15 -3.68
C PHE A 279 4.42 10.68 -4.99
N GLY A 280 4.36 9.84 -6.00
CA GLY A 280 3.71 10.19 -7.27
C GLY A 280 3.17 8.96 -7.99
N ALA A 281 2.44 9.21 -9.08
CA ALA A 281 1.82 8.15 -9.89
C ALA A 281 2.81 7.08 -10.38
N GLY A 282 4.08 7.44 -10.59
CA GLY A 282 5.15 6.55 -11.05
C GLY A 282 5.97 5.88 -9.95
N GLY A 283 5.57 5.99 -8.68
CA GLY A 283 6.29 5.45 -7.54
C GLY A 283 6.82 6.52 -6.59
N ILE A 284 7.87 6.17 -5.87
CA ILE A 284 8.52 7.01 -4.86
C ILE A 284 9.76 7.65 -5.48
N VAL A 285 9.88 8.96 -5.29
CA VAL A 285 11.09 9.72 -5.64
C VAL A 285 11.80 10.10 -4.36
N PHE A 286 13.07 9.73 -4.28
CA PHE A 286 13.93 9.98 -3.13
C PHE A 286 15.16 10.75 -3.60
N ASP A 287 15.42 11.92 -3.04
CA ASP A 287 16.51 12.78 -3.50
C ASP A 287 17.32 13.42 -2.38
N MET A 288 18.57 13.77 -2.69
CA MET A 288 19.46 14.50 -1.80
C MET A 288 19.73 15.89 -2.39
N ARG A 289 19.66 16.91 -1.54
CA ARG A 289 19.70 18.32 -1.93
C ARG A 289 20.71 19.09 -1.09
N VAL A 290 21.56 19.86 -1.74
CA VAL A 290 22.44 20.83 -1.07
C VAL A 290 21.98 22.22 -1.46
N GLY A 291 21.43 22.96 -0.49
CA GLY A 291 20.68 24.18 -0.78
C GLY A 291 19.51 23.89 -1.73
N ASN A 292 19.49 24.57 -2.88
CA ASN A 292 18.44 24.38 -3.90
C ASN A 292 18.82 23.38 -5.01
N LYS A 293 20.00 22.73 -4.93
CA LYS A 293 20.50 21.83 -5.96
C LYS A 293 20.31 20.38 -5.54
N VAL A 294 19.65 19.59 -6.38
CA VAL A 294 19.60 18.13 -6.25
C VAL A 294 20.97 17.56 -6.68
N VAL A 295 21.60 16.80 -5.79
CA VAL A 295 22.94 16.20 -5.97
C VAL A 295 22.88 14.68 -6.15
N GLY A 296 21.72 14.07 -5.90
CA GLY A 296 21.46 12.66 -6.15
C GLY A 296 19.98 12.36 -6.13
N THR A 297 19.55 11.35 -6.87
CA THR A 297 18.15 10.91 -6.93
C THR A 297 18.06 9.42 -7.14
N ALA A 298 17.11 8.78 -6.47
CA ALA A 298 16.69 7.41 -6.68
C ALA A 298 15.17 7.37 -6.89
N LYS A 299 14.71 6.40 -7.69
CA LYS A 299 13.30 6.10 -7.87
C LYS A 299 13.05 4.66 -7.44
N ALA A 300 11.94 4.43 -6.75
CA ALA A 300 11.54 3.11 -6.32
C ALA A 300 10.05 2.89 -6.59
N ASP A 301 9.68 1.68 -6.95
CA ASP A 301 8.28 1.27 -6.98
C ASP A 301 7.73 1.19 -5.55
N TYR A 302 6.42 1.33 -5.42
CA TYR A 302 5.75 0.98 -4.17
C TYR A 302 5.97 -0.51 -3.86
N PRO A 303 6.26 -0.88 -2.61
CA PRO A 303 6.27 -2.27 -2.18
C PRO A 303 4.99 -2.98 -2.63
N ARG A 304 5.15 -4.13 -3.28
CA ARG A 304 4.02 -5.03 -3.54
C ARG A 304 3.71 -5.76 -2.25
N GLU A 305 2.44 -5.91 -1.92
CA GLU A 305 2.03 -6.83 -0.85
C GLU A 305 2.60 -8.21 -1.18
N SER A 306 3.36 -8.78 -0.25
CA SER A 306 3.54 -10.22 -0.22
C SER A 306 2.16 -10.81 0.04
N LEU A 307 1.48 -11.26 -1.03
CA LEU A 307 0.31 -12.10 -0.92
C LEU A 307 0.71 -13.30 -0.05
N GLY A 308 0.21 -13.31 1.19
CA GLY A 308 0.31 -14.45 2.09
C GLY A 308 -0.53 -15.62 1.59
#